data_AF-A0A7J7N6Y8-F1
#
_entry.id   AF-A0A7J7N6Y8-F1
#
_cell.length_a   1.000
_cell.length_b   1.000
_cell.length_c   1.000
_cell.angle_alpha   90.00
_cell.angle_beta   90.00
_cell.angle_gamma   90.00
#
_symmetry.space_group_name_H-M   'P 1'
#
loop_
_entity.id
_entity.type
_entity.pdbx_description
1 polymer ?
#
loop_
_entity_poly.entity_id
_entity_poly.type
_entity_poly.pdbx_seq_one_letter_code
_entity_poly.pdbx_strand_id
1 'polypeptide(L)'
;MTDSVVGLKQAKVVRLFLRGQNAVSTLSVTVIAIYGANLTLTGSMTTGALTSFILYSLTVGSSVSAPALSGLYSSTMKATGASRRVFQLLDCVSSMPKSWNKCPLGNQDWDVEIDDVLFAYPSRPSHIMLKGIILKLKPGSKVGLIVQVAVERPQ
;
A
#
# COMPACT_ATOMS: atom_id res chain seq x y z
N MET A 1 15.90 -22.76 12.12
CA MET A 1 17.35 -22.62 11.87
C MET A 1 17.66 -21.81 10.59
N THR A 2 16.73 -21.76 9.63
CA THR A 2 16.82 -21.00 8.37
C THR A 2 16.65 -19.49 8.52
N ASP A 3 15.83 -18.99 9.45
CA ASP A 3 15.62 -17.54 9.64
C ASP A 3 16.86 -16.83 10.22
N SER A 4 17.61 -17.49 11.10
CA SER A 4 18.82 -16.92 11.71
C SER A 4 19.96 -16.74 10.71
N VAL A 5 20.10 -17.66 9.74
CA VAL A 5 21.14 -17.56 8.69
C VAL A 5 20.79 -16.53 7.61
N VAL A 6 19.50 -16.31 7.32
CA VAL A 6 19.07 -15.24 6.42
C VAL A 6 19.37 -13.87 7.03
N GLY A 7 19.07 -13.68 8.33
CA GLY A 7 19.39 -12.44 9.05
C GLY A 7 20.89 -12.13 9.06
N LEU A 8 21.75 -13.13 9.27
CA LEU A 8 23.21 -12.94 9.26
C LEU A 8 23.74 -12.55 7.88
N LYS A 9 23.20 -13.13 6.80
CA LYS A 9 23.57 -12.79 5.41
C LYS A 9 23.19 -11.35 5.08
N GLN A 10 21.95 -10.93 5.40
CA GLN A 10 21.51 -9.54 5.22
C GLN A 10 22.38 -8.57 6.01
N ALA A 11 22.67 -8.86 7.28
CA ALA A 11 23.53 -8.03 8.11
C ALA A 11 24.97 -7.92 7.55
N LYS A 12 25.51 -8.97 6.91
CA LYS A 12 26.84 -8.91 6.29
C LYS A 12 26.84 -8.03 5.03
N VAL A 13 25.80 -8.13 4.20
CA VAL A 13 25.63 -7.29 3.00
C VAL A 13 25.43 -5.83 3.37
N VAL A 14 24.55 -5.55 4.32
CA VAL A 14 24.30 -4.17 4.81
C VAL A 14 25.57 -3.57 5.41
N ARG A 15 26.31 -4.34 6.21
CA ARG A 15 27.60 -3.88 6.76
C ARG A 15 28.64 -3.61 5.68
N LEU A 16 28.72 -4.46 4.65
CA LEU A 16 29.63 -4.23 3.52
C LEU A 16 29.26 -2.97 2.74
N PHE A 17 27.96 -2.77 2.49
CA PHE A 17 27.45 -1.59 1.79
C PHE A 17 27.74 -0.30 2.56
N LEU A 18 27.43 -0.25 3.86
CA LEU A 18 27.68 0.91 4.71
C LEU A 18 29.18 1.25 4.79
N ARG A 19 30.05 0.25 4.83
CA ARG A 19 31.52 0.47 4.80
C ARG A 19 31.99 0.97 3.44
N GLY A 20 31.44 0.44 2.35
CA GLY A 20 31.73 0.88 0.98
C GLY A 20 31.32 2.34 0.74
N GLN A 21 30.14 2.74 1.20
CA GLN A 21 29.63 4.11 1.12
C GLN A 21 30.61 5.11 1.75
N ASN A 22 31.12 4.80 2.95
CA ASN A 22 32.07 5.66 3.65
C ASN A 22 33.41 5.73 2.92
N ALA A 23 33.92 4.60 2.40
CA ALA A 23 35.18 4.58 1.66
C ALA A 23 35.13 5.46 0.40
N VAL A 24 34.02 5.40 -0.35
CA VAL A 24 33.81 6.26 -1.54
C VAL A 24 33.78 7.74 -1.16
N SER A 25 33.11 8.09 -0.05
CA SER A 25 33.05 9.46 0.45
C SER A 25 34.45 10.00 0.80
N THR A 26 35.22 9.23 1.57
CA THR A 26 36.58 9.65 1.96
C THR A 26 37.51 9.76 0.75
N LEU A 27 37.46 8.80 -0.18
CA LEU A 27 38.26 8.85 -1.42
C LEU A 27 37.94 10.08 -2.27
N SER A 28 36.65 10.43 -2.39
CA SER A 28 36.23 11.63 -3.13
C SER A 28 36.84 12.91 -2.54
N VAL A 29 36.75 13.10 -1.22
CA VAL A 29 37.33 14.27 -0.54
C VAL A 29 38.85 14.30 -0.69
N THR A 30 39.52 13.14 -0.58
CA THR A 30 40.98 13.06 -0.78
C THR A 30 41.40 13.46 -2.19
N VAL A 31 40.67 13.02 -3.23
CA VAL A 31 40.94 13.41 -4.62
C VAL A 31 40.77 14.91 -4.82
N ILE A 32 39.69 15.49 -4.30
CA ILE A 32 39.44 16.94 -4.38
C ILE A 32 40.55 17.72 -3.67
N ALA A 33 40.99 17.26 -2.50
CA ALA A 33 42.06 17.91 -1.75
C ALA A 33 43.40 17.89 -2.50
N ILE A 34 43.79 16.75 -3.09
CA ILE A 34 45.04 16.63 -3.86
C ILE A 34 45.00 17.50 -5.11
N TYR A 35 43.88 17.49 -5.84
CA TYR A 35 43.73 18.30 -7.05
C TYR A 35 43.70 19.80 -6.72
N GLY A 36 42.93 20.20 -5.70
CA GLY A 36 42.84 21.58 -5.25
C GLY A 36 44.16 22.12 -4.67
N ALA A 37 44.93 21.29 -3.98
CA ALA A 37 46.27 21.65 -3.51
C ALA A 37 47.23 21.91 -4.68
N ASN A 38 47.26 21.04 -5.70
CA ASN A 38 48.06 21.27 -6.90
C ASN A 38 47.67 22.57 -7.61
N LEU A 39 46.37 22.85 -7.73
CA LEU A 39 45.87 24.06 -8.40
C LEU A 39 46.27 25.35 -7.66
N THR A 40 46.31 25.29 -6.33
CA THR A 40 46.78 26.39 -5.48
C THR A 40 48.29 26.61 -5.62
N LEU A 41 49.08 25.53 -5.70
CA LEU A 41 50.53 25.58 -5.91
C LEU A 41 50.90 26.16 -7.29
N THR A 42 50.08 25.89 -8.32
CA THR A 42 50.26 26.47 -9.66
C THR A 42 49.84 27.95 -9.77
N GLY A 43 49.39 28.58 -8.67
CA GLY A 43 49.01 30.00 -8.64
C GLY A 43 47.65 30.32 -9.28
N SER A 44 46.90 29.32 -9.74
CA SER A 44 45.60 29.52 -10.39
C SER A 44 44.47 29.80 -9.39
N MET A 45 44.68 29.54 -8.09
CA MET A 45 43.69 29.73 -7.03
C MET A 45 44.36 30.18 -5.73
N THR A 46 43.69 31.02 -4.94
CA THR A 46 44.12 31.38 -3.58
C THR A 46 43.65 30.33 -2.56
N THR A 47 44.40 30.15 -1.48
CA THR A 47 44.08 29.23 -0.37
C THR A 47 42.68 29.47 0.22
N GLY A 48 42.23 30.73 0.24
CA GLY A 48 40.87 31.10 0.66
C GLY A 48 39.78 30.54 -0.25
N ALA A 49 39.96 30.66 -1.57
CA ALA A 49 39.00 30.16 -2.55
C ALA A 49 38.85 28.63 -2.50
N LEU A 50 39.95 27.91 -2.28
CA LEU A 50 39.94 26.46 -2.06
C LEU A 50 39.13 26.09 -0.79
N THR A 51 39.38 26.80 0.32
CA THR A 51 38.70 26.54 1.58
C THR A 51 37.20 26.80 1.47
N SER A 52 36.80 27.92 0.84
CA SER A 52 35.39 28.24 0.58
C SER A 52 34.72 27.18 -0.31
N PHE A 53 35.40 26.71 -1.36
CA PHE A 53 34.87 25.66 -2.23
C PHE A 53 34.63 24.35 -1.47
N ILE A 54 35.58 23.93 -0.62
CA ILE A 54 35.43 22.71 0.20
C ILE A 54 34.27 22.86 1.18
N LEU A 55 34.16 23.99 1.88
CA LEU A 55 33.08 24.26 2.83
C LEU A 55 31.72 24.24 2.13
N TYR A 56 31.58 24.95 1.00
CA TYR A 56 30.32 24.94 0.24
C TYR A 56 29.97 23.56 -0.30
N SER A 57 30.95 22.81 -0.80
CA SER A 57 30.72 21.46 -1.30
C SER A 57 30.28 20.50 -0.20
N LEU A 58 30.82 20.64 1.02
CA LEU A 58 30.38 19.87 2.19
C LEU A 58 28.94 20.22 2.58
N THR A 59 28.59 21.51 2.61
CA THR A 59 27.23 21.97 2.93
C THR A 59 26.23 21.47 1.88
N VAL A 60 26.50 21.71 0.59
CA VAL A 60 25.64 21.28 -0.52
C VAL A 60 25.57 19.75 -0.58
N GLY A 61 26.70 19.06 -0.42
CA GLY A 61 26.77 17.61 -0.37
C GLY A 61 25.89 17.05 0.76
N SER A 62 25.91 17.67 1.94
CA SER A 62 25.08 17.27 3.09
C SER A 62 23.60 17.54 2.85
N SER A 63 23.25 18.64 2.17
CA SER A 63 21.86 19.02 1.88
C SER A 63 21.24 18.20 0.74
N VAL A 64 21.98 17.96 -0.35
CA VAL A 64 21.51 17.22 -1.52
C VAL A 64 21.52 15.72 -1.27
N SER A 65 22.53 15.21 -0.55
CA SER A 65 22.59 13.80 -0.12
C SER A 65 21.75 13.54 1.13
N ALA A 66 21.05 14.56 1.65
CA ALA A 66 20.22 14.40 2.83
C ALA A 66 19.19 13.30 2.58
N PRO A 67 19.06 12.32 3.50
CA PRO A 67 17.97 11.35 3.49
C PRO A 67 16.59 11.99 3.42
N ALA A 68 16.46 13.28 3.76
CA ALA A 68 15.24 14.06 3.66
C ALA A 68 14.67 14.08 2.23
N LEU A 69 15.48 14.34 1.19
CA LEU A 69 14.96 14.45 -0.18
C LEU A 69 14.49 13.09 -0.72
N SER A 70 15.28 12.05 -0.47
CA SER A 70 14.92 10.65 -0.79
C SER A 70 13.71 10.17 0.03
N GLY A 71 13.63 10.55 1.30
CA GLY A 71 12.51 10.25 2.19
C GLY A 71 11.21 10.93 1.75
N LEU A 72 11.29 12.18 1.32
CA LEU A 72 10.17 12.90 0.71
C LEU A 72 9.71 12.22 -0.56
N TYR A 73 10.64 11.89 -1.47
CA TYR A 73 10.31 11.17 -2.71
C TYR A 73 9.64 9.83 -2.44
N SER A 74 10.18 9.02 -1.52
CA SER A 74 9.59 7.74 -1.12
C SER A 74 8.19 7.93 -0.52
N SER A 75 8.00 8.96 0.31
CA SER A 75 6.70 9.26 0.92
C SER A 75 5.68 9.70 -0.11
N THR A 76 6.08 10.53 -1.08
CA THR A 76 5.22 10.91 -2.22
C THR A 76 4.81 9.69 -3.03
N MET A 77 5.76 8.80 -3.38
CA MET A 77 5.42 7.56 -4.10
C MET A 77 4.44 6.68 -3.32
N LYS A 78 4.63 6.54 -2.01
CA LYS A 78 3.70 5.81 -1.14
C LYS A 78 2.33 6.46 -1.11
N ALA A 79 2.26 7.79 -0.99
CA ALA A 79 1.02 8.55 -0.99
C ALA A 79 0.26 8.40 -2.32
N THR A 80 0.95 8.49 -3.45
CA THR A 80 0.36 8.27 -4.78
C THR A 80 -0.21 6.86 -4.91
N GLY A 81 0.52 5.83 -4.45
CA GLY A 81 0.04 4.45 -4.46
C GLY A 81 -1.19 4.22 -3.58
N ALA A 82 -1.22 4.83 -2.38
CA ALA A 82 -2.35 4.75 -1.47
C ALA A 82 -3.58 5.50 -2.02
N SER A 83 -3.38 6.70 -2.56
CA SER A 83 -4.44 7.52 -3.15
C SER A 83 -5.16 6.78 -4.27
N ARG A 84 -4.42 6.07 -5.14
CA ARG A 84 -5.02 5.25 -6.20
C ARG A 84 -6.04 4.23 -5.68
N ARG A 85 -5.76 3.58 -4.55
CA ARG A 85 -6.70 2.63 -3.94
C ARG A 85 -7.94 3.31 -3.37
N VAL A 86 -7.78 4.50 -2.79
CA VAL A 86 -8.91 5.29 -2.27
C VAL A 86 -9.83 5.69 -3.42
N PHE A 87 -9.27 6.20 -4.53
CA PHE A 87 -10.05 6.55 -5.71
C PHE A 87 -10.73 5.34 -6.36
N GLN A 88 -10.06 4.19 -6.43
CA GLN A 88 -10.69 2.94 -6.88
C GLN A 88 -11.92 2.54 -6.05
N LEU A 89 -11.90 2.83 -4.75
CA LEU A 89 -13.04 2.54 -3.87
C LEU A 89 -14.18 3.54 -4.06
N LEU A 90 -13.84 4.82 -4.26
CA LEU A 90 -14.81 5.89 -4.53
C LEU A 90 -15.51 5.71 -5.86
N ASP A 91 -14.79 5.28 -6.90
CA ASP A 91 -15.32 5.05 -8.25
C ASP A 91 -16.04 3.70 -8.40
N CYS A 92 -16.11 2.91 -7.33
CA CYS A 92 -16.77 1.62 -7.36
C CYS A 92 -18.29 1.78 -7.56
N VAL A 93 -18.79 1.36 -8.71
CA VAL A 93 -20.22 1.36 -9.01
C VAL A 93 -20.89 0.24 -8.23
N SER A 94 -21.85 0.59 -7.36
CA SER A 94 -22.67 -0.40 -6.65
C SER A 94 -23.46 -1.26 -7.64
N SER A 95 -23.29 -2.59 -7.57
CA SER A 95 -24.12 -3.53 -8.34
C SER A 95 -25.61 -3.50 -7.95
N MET A 96 -25.94 -2.96 -6.76
CA MET A 96 -27.32 -2.73 -6.38
C MET A 96 -27.67 -1.25 -6.60
N PRO A 97 -28.55 -0.93 -7.58
CA PRO A 97 -29.03 0.43 -7.75
C PRO A 97 -29.85 0.82 -6.51
N LYS A 98 -29.57 2.00 -5.94
CA LYS A 98 -30.45 2.60 -4.93
C LYS A 98 -31.75 3.00 -5.61
N SER A 99 -32.73 2.10 -5.68
CA SER A 99 -34.07 2.45 -6.15
C SER A 99 -34.71 3.40 -5.14
N TRP A 100 -34.79 4.69 -5.49
CA TRP A 100 -35.50 5.70 -4.70
C TRP A 100 -37.03 5.64 -4.88
N ASN A 101 -37.55 4.59 -5.51
CA ASN A 101 -38.99 4.35 -5.53
C ASN A 101 -39.44 3.98 -4.12
N LYS A 102 -39.85 5.00 -3.37
CA LYS A 102 -40.55 4.84 -2.11
C LYS A 102 -41.78 3.99 -2.40
N CYS A 103 -41.87 2.80 -1.79
CA CYS A 103 -43.11 2.06 -1.80
C CYS A 103 -44.23 2.97 -1.25
N PRO A 104 -45.40 3.04 -1.92
CA PRO A 104 -46.51 3.85 -1.43
C PRO A 104 -46.91 3.40 -0.02
N LEU A 105 -46.98 4.33 0.92
CA LEU A 105 -47.52 4.07 2.26
C LEU A 105 -49.05 3.92 2.15
N GLY A 106 -49.51 2.72 1.81
CA GLY A 106 -50.89 2.25 1.98
C GLY A 106 -51.00 1.24 3.13
N ASN A 107 -52.23 0.82 3.45
CA ASN A 107 -52.55 -0.12 4.54
C ASN A 107 -51.52 -1.26 4.67
N GLN A 108 -51.09 -1.52 5.91
CA GLN A 108 -49.95 -2.40 6.27
C GLN A 108 -50.21 -3.91 6.12
N ASP A 109 -51.24 -4.31 5.36
CA ASP A 109 -51.55 -5.71 5.08
C ASP A 109 -50.78 -6.17 3.84
N TRP A 110 -49.49 -6.43 4.03
CA TRP A 110 -48.61 -6.91 2.96
C TRP A 110 -48.56 -8.45 2.96
N ASP A 111 -49.02 -9.05 1.86
CA ASP A 111 -48.72 -10.44 1.53
C ASP A 111 -47.29 -10.54 1.00
N VAL A 112 -46.51 -11.50 1.51
CA VAL A 112 -45.15 -11.77 1.01
C VAL A 112 -45.12 -13.17 0.40
N GLU A 113 -44.84 -13.22 -0.89
CA GLU A 113 -44.70 -14.46 -1.65
C GLU A 113 -43.27 -14.61 -2.16
N ILE A 114 -42.67 -15.75 -1.87
CA ILE A 114 -41.40 -16.22 -2.43
C ILE A 114 -41.77 -17.37 -3.35
N ASP A 115 -41.47 -17.25 -4.64
CA ASP A 115 -41.80 -18.26 -5.64
C ASP A 115 -40.53 -18.75 -6.34
N ASP A 116 -40.34 -20.06 -6.30
CA ASP A 116 -39.24 -20.83 -6.90
C ASP A 116 -37.85 -20.15 -6.89
N VAL A 117 -37.43 -19.63 -5.72
CA VAL A 117 -36.19 -18.85 -5.65
C VAL A 117 -34.94 -19.75 -5.66
N LEU A 118 -34.06 -19.47 -6.62
CA LEU A 118 -32.72 -20.04 -6.76
C LEU A 118 -31.68 -18.97 -6.41
N PHE A 119 -30.87 -19.20 -5.39
CA PHE A 119 -29.85 -18.23 -4.94
C PHE A 119 -28.50 -18.90 -4.69
N ALA A 120 -27.45 -18.28 -5.23
CA ALA A 120 -26.05 -18.61 -4.99
C ALA A 120 -25.28 -17.33 -4.65
N TYR A 121 -24.35 -17.42 -3.70
CA TYR A 121 -23.49 -16.27 -3.40
C TYR A 121 -22.53 -16.00 -4.56
N PRO A 122 -22.29 -14.74 -4.95
CA PRO A 122 -21.37 -14.40 -6.05
C PRO A 122 -19.95 -14.94 -5.85
N SER A 123 -19.50 -15.05 -4.61
CA SER A 123 -18.18 -15.61 -4.25
C SER A 123 -18.06 -17.12 -4.48
N ARG A 124 -19.18 -17.84 -4.62
CA ARG A 124 -19.25 -19.30 -4.83
C ARG A 124 -20.41 -19.65 -5.79
N PRO A 125 -20.31 -19.30 -7.08
CA PRO A 125 -21.41 -19.43 -8.03
C PRO A 125 -21.79 -20.90 -8.32
N SER A 126 -20.86 -21.83 -8.12
CA SER A 126 -21.09 -23.27 -8.31
C SER A 126 -21.92 -23.93 -7.19
N HIS A 127 -22.07 -23.26 -6.04
CA HIS A 127 -22.77 -23.84 -4.88
C HIS A 127 -24.08 -23.08 -4.61
N ILE A 128 -25.18 -23.65 -5.10
CA ILE A 128 -26.53 -23.11 -4.91
C ILE A 128 -26.94 -23.31 -3.44
N MET A 129 -27.28 -22.22 -2.75
CA MET A 129 -27.62 -22.23 -1.32
C MET A 129 -29.12 -22.34 -1.07
N LEU A 130 -29.94 -21.66 -1.88
CA LEU A 130 -31.39 -21.84 -1.87
C LEU A 130 -31.81 -22.39 -3.22
N LYS A 131 -32.57 -23.49 -3.22
CA LYS A 131 -33.00 -24.19 -4.43
C LYS A 131 -34.51 -24.43 -4.37
N GLY A 132 -35.27 -23.64 -5.12
CA GLY A 132 -36.71 -23.83 -5.32
C GLY A 132 -37.54 -23.71 -4.05
N ILE A 133 -37.30 -22.66 -3.27
CA ILE A 133 -38.09 -22.39 -2.07
C ILE A 133 -39.35 -21.62 -2.46
N ILE A 134 -40.51 -22.15 -2.09
CA ILE A 134 -41.81 -21.53 -2.27
C ILE A 134 -42.40 -21.27 -0.87
N LEU A 135 -42.68 -20.01 -0.55
CA LEU A 135 -43.22 -19.60 0.74
C LEU A 135 -44.26 -18.49 0.56
N LYS A 136 -45.43 -18.66 1.17
CA LYS A 136 -46.50 -17.65 1.17
C LYS A 136 -46.81 -17.23 2.59
N LEU A 137 -46.61 -15.95 2.90
CA LEU A 137 -46.80 -15.36 4.22
C LEU A 137 -47.96 -14.36 4.15
N LYS A 138 -49.01 -14.63 4.92
CA LYS A 138 -50.16 -13.73 5.06
C LYS A 138 -49.97 -12.73 6.19
N PRO A 139 -50.56 -11.52 6.11
CA PRO A 139 -50.59 -10.54 7.20
C PRO A 139 -50.96 -11.17 8.54
N GLY A 140 -50.18 -10.87 9.59
CA GLY A 140 -50.40 -11.38 10.94
C GLY A 140 -49.90 -12.80 11.24
N SER A 141 -49.34 -13.52 10.26
CA SER A 141 -48.79 -14.87 10.46
C SER A 141 -47.37 -14.84 11.07
N LYS A 142 -47.09 -15.73 12.03
CA LYS A 142 -45.74 -15.91 12.60
C LYS A 142 -45.12 -17.18 12.01
N VAL A 143 -43.93 -17.06 11.41
CA VAL A 143 -43.18 -18.20 10.87
C VAL A 143 -41.81 -18.27 11.55
N GLY A 144 -41.44 -19.48 12.00
CA GLY A 144 -40.13 -19.76 12.57
C GLY A 144 -39.25 -20.47 11.54
N LEU A 145 -38.09 -19.89 11.25
CA LEU A 145 -37.06 -20.52 10.44
C LEU A 145 -36.16 -21.38 11.35
N ILE A 146 -36.09 -22.67 11.09
CA ILE A 146 -35.16 -23.58 11.76
C ILE A 146 -34.09 -23.96 10.74
N VAL A 147 -32.83 -23.68 11.06
CA VAL A 147 -31.69 -23.96 10.18
C VAL A 147 -30.86 -25.08 10.79
N GLN A 148 -30.58 -26.10 9.98
CA GLN A 148 -29.57 -27.11 10.32
C GLN A 148 -28.25 -26.72 9.67
N VAL A 149 -27.18 -26.68 10.47
CA VAL A 149 -25.84 -26.41 9.95
C VAL A 149 -25.29 -27.69 9.33
N ALA A 150 -25.16 -27.69 8.00
CA ALA A 150 -24.44 -28.75 7.31
C ALA A 150 -22.94 -28.60 7.59
N VAL A 151 -22.36 -29.54 8.34
CA VAL A 151 -20.91 -29.62 8.53
C VAL A 151 -20.34 -30.35 7.34
N GLU A 152 -19.69 -29.61 6.45
CA GLU A 152 -18.98 -30.15 5.29
C GLU A 152 -17.78 -30.96 5.79
N ARG A 153 -17.82 -32.29 5.62
CA ARG A 153 -16.67 -33.15 5.97
C ARG A 153 -15.56 -32.89 4.96
N PRO A 154 -14.33 -32.59 5.39
CA PRO A 154 -13.21 -32.49 4.48
C PRO A 154 -12.99 -33.85 3.79
N GLN A 155 -12.86 -33.83 2.46
CA GLN A 155 -12.29 -34.93 1.68
C GLN A 155 -10.77 -34.96 1.91
#